data_AF-A0A0L0V4I0-F1
#
_entry.id   AF-A0A0L0V4I0-F1
#
_cell.length_a   1.000
_cell.length_b   1.000
_cell.length_c   1.000
_cell.angle_alpha   90.00
_cell.angle_beta   90.00
_cell.angle_gamma   90.00
#
_symmetry.space_group_name_H-M   'P 1'
#
loop_
_entity.id
_entity.type
_entity.pdbx_description
1 polymer ?
#
loop_
_entity_poly.entity_id
_entity_poly.type
_entity_poly.pdbx_seq_one_letter_code
_entity_poly.pdbx_strand_id
1 'polypeptide(L)'
;MTSSSRMPRTSWTTQQIAWNHDGDEGHPPSITVLLNWLERDNNYKRWRQDTTKVVIRWEVVAELKAHGIAHRNGADVNLKICMLEQAYLTAHAIQSRPDKYKRIIDGKEISTEAHMRMICKHWTGLDPLMGPLMTHADEVRYNIHNECFCQGLRQLLSPSLLPATGLKL
;
A
#
# COMPACT_ATOMS: atom_id res chain seq x y z
N MET A 1 -36.99 14.45 25.25
CA MET A 1 -36.78 14.03 23.84
C MET A 1 -35.66 14.88 23.26
N THR A 2 -34.41 14.45 23.38
CA THR A 2 -33.26 15.19 22.85
C THR A 2 -32.90 14.64 21.49
N SER A 3 -33.19 15.44 20.46
CA SER A 3 -32.86 15.17 19.06
C SER A 3 -31.35 15.26 18.87
N SER A 4 -30.71 14.13 18.54
CA SER A 4 -29.27 14.06 18.29
C SER A 4 -28.99 14.52 16.87
N SER A 5 -28.43 15.73 16.72
CA SER A 5 -28.00 16.29 15.45
C SER A 5 -26.90 15.44 14.82
N ARG A 6 -27.23 14.72 13.74
CA ARG A 6 -26.31 13.94 12.92
C ARG A 6 -25.52 14.93 12.05
N MET A 7 -24.22 15.07 12.32
CA MET A 7 -23.33 15.87 11.45
C MET A 7 -23.35 15.31 10.01
N PRO A 8 -23.30 16.15 8.97
CA PRO A 8 -23.20 15.68 7.59
C PRO A 8 -21.86 14.95 7.40
N ARG A 9 -21.90 13.67 7.01
CA ARG A 9 -20.72 12.99 6.46
C ARG A 9 -20.31 13.77 5.23
N THR A 10 -19.16 14.43 5.27
CA THR A 10 -18.53 15.00 4.09
C THR A 10 -18.41 13.88 3.05
N SER A 11 -18.95 14.13 1.85
CA SER A 11 -18.85 13.21 0.74
C SER A 11 -17.40 13.19 0.26
N TRP A 12 -16.58 12.30 0.83
CA TRP A 12 -15.31 11.95 0.23
C TRP A 12 -15.61 11.50 -1.20
N THR A 13 -15.02 12.18 -2.17
CA THR A 13 -15.03 11.68 -3.54
C THR A 13 -14.43 10.27 -3.51
N THR A 14 -15.08 9.34 -4.21
CA THR A 14 -14.87 7.90 -4.17
C THR A 14 -13.40 7.45 -4.32
N GLN A 15 -12.53 8.34 -4.81
CA GLN A 15 -11.09 8.15 -4.99
C GLN A 15 -10.23 8.25 -3.70
N GLN A 16 -10.72 8.85 -2.60
CA GLN A 16 -9.85 9.15 -1.45
C GLN A 16 -9.98 8.20 -0.25
N ILE A 17 -10.87 7.21 -0.29
CA ILE A 17 -11.00 6.30 0.86
C ILE A 17 -9.73 5.44 0.94
N ALA A 18 -9.03 5.49 2.08
CA ALA A 18 -7.80 4.74 2.28
C ALA A 18 -8.11 3.23 2.38
N TRP A 19 -7.34 2.40 1.65
CA TRP A 19 -7.49 0.93 1.64
C TRP A 19 -7.43 0.25 3.02
N ASN A 20 -6.87 0.93 4.03
CA ASN A 20 -6.77 0.42 5.40
C ASN A 20 -7.97 0.81 6.28
N HIS A 21 -8.88 1.67 5.78
CA HIS A 21 -9.92 2.33 6.56
C HIS A 21 -11.25 2.41 5.81
N ASP A 22 -11.43 1.63 4.75
CA ASP A 22 -12.63 1.62 3.91
C ASP A 22 -13.56 0.43 4.18
N GLY A 23 -13.34 -0.27 5.29
CA GLY A 23 -14.28 -1.25 5.85
C GLY A 23 -15.30 -0.60 6.78
N ASP A 24 -16.26 -1.40 7.25
CA ASP A 24 -17.34 -0.98 8.14
C ASP A 24 -17.55 -1.99 9.29
N GLU A 25 -18.60 -1.77 10.10
CA GLU A 25 -18.95 -2.63 11.23
C GLU A 25 -19.46 -3.99 10.73
N GLY A 26 -18.54 -4.92 10.52
CA GLY A 26 -18.81 -6.28 10.04
C GLY A 26 -17.99 -6.69 8.82
N HIS A 27 -17.38 -5.75 8.10
CA HIS A 27 -16.54 -6.04 6.94
C HIS A 27 -15.10 -5.53 7.08
N PRO A 28 -14.10 -6.38 6.76
CA PRO A 28 -12.70 -5.97 6.80
C PRO A 28 -12.40 -4.89 5.74
N PRO A 29 -11.38 -4.04 5.95
CA PRO A 29 -10.98 -3.06 4.95
C PRO A 29 -10.41 -3.72 3.69
N SER A 30 -10.42 -3.01 2.56
CA SER A 30 -9.98 -3.52 1.25
C SER A 30 -8.58 -4.10 1.27
N ILE A 31 -7.66 -3.53 2.06
CA ILE A 31 -6.30 -4.04 2.19
C ILE A 31 -6.29 -5.48 2.71
N THR A 32 -7.14 -5.79 3.70
CA THR A 32 -7.19 -7.09 4.33
C THR A 32 -7.77 -8.11 3.36
N VAL A 33 -8.86 -7.76 2.67
CA VAL A 33 -9.45 -8.61 1.62
C VAL A 33 -8.44 -8.89 0.51
N LEU A 34 -7.70 -7.86 0.07
CA LEU A 34 -6.69 -8.01 -0.96
C LEU A 34 -5.52 -8.92 -0.52
N LEU A 35 -4.99 -8.72 0.68
CA LEU A 35 -3.90 -9.54 1.21
C LEU A 35 -4.33 -11.01 1.37
N ASN A 36 -5.52 -11.25 1.92
CA ASN A 36 -6.07 -12.60 2.04
C ASN A 36 -6.28 -13.24 0.66
N TRP A 37 -6.74 -12.49 -0.33
CA TRP A 37 -6.90 -13.01 -1.69
C TRP A 37 -5.55 -13.38 -2.30
N LEU A 38 -4.52 -12.56 -2.11
CA LEU A 38 -3.17 -12.80 -2.61
C LEU A 38 -2.52 -14.05 -1.99
N GLU A 39 -2.74 -14.26 -0.69
CA GLU A 39 -2.23 -15.40 0.09
C GLU A 39 -2.95 -16.71 -0.24
N ARG A 40 -4.23 -16.64 -0.64
CA ARG A 40 -5.04 -17.82 -0.94
C ARG A 40 -4.52 -18.57 -2.18
N ASP A 41 -4.30 -19.88 -2.02
CA ASP A 41 -3.87 -20.80 -3.08
C ASP A 41 -2.62 -20.29 -3.84
N ASN A 42 -2.68 -20.24 -5.17
CA ASN A 42 -1.62 -19.75 -6.04
C ASN A 42 -1.95 -18.36 -6.61
N ASN A 43 -2.79 -17.57 -5.95
CA ASN A 43 -3.32 -16.33 -6.52
C ASN A 43 -2.24 -15.29 -6.84
N TYR A 44 -1.28 -15.07 -5.96
CA TYR A 44 -0.18 -14.18 -6.28
C TYR A 44 0.71 -14.72 -7.41
N LYS A 45 0.93 -16.04 -7.48
CA LYS A 45 1.67 -16.66 -8.59
C LYS A 45 0.93 -16.47 -9.93
N ARG A 46 -0.39 -16.68 -9.95
CA ARG A 46 -1.26 -16.38 -11.10
C ARG A 46 -1.16 -14.90 -11.47
N TRP A 47 -1.26 -14.01 -10.47
CA TRP A 47 -1.09 -12.57 -10.65
C TRP A 47 0.22 -12.28 -11.35
N ARG A 48 1.35 -12.85 -10.91
CA ARG A 48 2.67 -12.60 -11.51
C ARG A 48 2.77 -13.08 -12.95
N GLN A 49 2.18 -14.23 -13.28
CA GLN A 49 2.32 -14.89 -14.58
C GLN A 49 1.39 -14.34 -15.68
N ASP A 50 0.20 -13.84 -15.34
CA ASP A 50 -0.78 -13.34 -16.33
C ASP A 50 -0.31 -12.02 -16.97
N THR A 51 -0.06 -11.94 -18.27
CA THR A 51 0.43 -10.69 -18.89
C THR A 51 -0.59 -9.55 -18.90
N THR A 52 -1.89 -9.86 -18.95
CA THR A 52 -2.96 -8.87 -19.07
C THR A 52 -3.51 -8.43 -17.72
N LYS A 53 -3.45 -9.33 -16.73
CA LYS A 53 -4.05 -9.23 -15.39
C LYS A 53 -5.56 -8.98 -15.42
N VAL A 54 -6.24 -9.04 -16.58
CA VAL A 54 -7.63 -8.58 -16.72
C VAL A 54 -8.57 -9.43 -15.89
N VAL A 55 -8.51 -10.75 -16.06
CA VAL A 55 -9.38 -11.71 -15.37
C VAL A 55 -9.15 -11.62 -13.86
N ILE A 56 -7.89 -11.61 -13.45
CA ILE A 56 -7.51 -11.56 -12.04
C ILE A 56 -8.00 -10.27 -11.36
N ARG A 57 -7.90 -9.11 -12.02
CA ARG A 57 -8.45 -7.86 -11.48
C ARG A 57 -9.95 -7.95 -11.23
N TRP A 58 -10.70 -8.61 -12.11
CA TRP A 58 -12.13 -8.82 -11.92
C TRP A 58 -12.45 -9.83 -10.82
N GLU A 59 -11.65 -10.87 -10.65
CA GLU A 59 -11.76 -11.80 -9.51
C GLU A 59 -11.61 -11.05 -8.18
N VAL A 60 -10.59 -10.21 -8.04
CA VAL A 60 -10.37 -9.41 -6.84
C VAL A 60 -11.50 -8.40 -6.61
N VAL A 61 -11.99 -7.74 -7.68
CA VAL A 61 -13.15 -6.83 -7.57
C VAL A 61 -14.40 -7.58 -7.10
N ALA A 62 -14.62 -8.81 -7.56
CA ALA A 62 -15.73 -9.64 -7.09
C ALA A 62 -15.56 -10.02 -5.61
N GLU A 63 -14.34 -10.37 -5.18
CA GLU A 63 -14.04 -10.66 -3.77
C GLU A 63 -14.30 -9.43 -2.88
N LEU A 64 -13.86 -8.24 -3.31
CA LEU A 64 -14.12 -6.98 -2.59
C LEU A 64 -15.62 -6.70 -2.47
N LYS A 65 -16.39 -6.88 -3.56
CA LYS A 65 -17.84 -6.71 -3.55
C LYS A 65 -18.54 -7.69 -2.61
N ALA A 66 -18.08 -8.94 -2.53
CA ALA A 66 -18.61 -9.93 -1.61
C ALA A 66 -18.41 -9.54 -0.13
N HIS A 67 -17.43 -8.68 0.15
CA HIS A 67 -17.16 -8.09 1.46
C HIS A 67 -17.74 -6.66 1.61
N GLY A 68 -18.75 -6.28 0.80
CA GLY A 68 -19.41 -4.97 0.92
C GLY A 68 -18.66 -3.80 0.27
N ILE A 69 -17.49 -4.04 -0.34
CA ILE A 69 -16.65 -3.00 -0.90
C ILE A 69 -16.94 -2.84 -2.40
N ALA A 70 -17.94 -2.01 -2.73
CA ALA A 70 -18.38 -1.81 -4.11
C ALA A 70 -17.67 -0.66 -4.86
N HIS A 71 -16.89 0.17 -4.16
CA HIS A 71 -16.34 1.40 -4.71
C HIS A 71 -14.99 1.24 -5.44
N ARG A 72 -14.35 0.06 -5.33
CA ARG A 72 -13.08 -0.26 -6.00
C ARG A 72 -13.32 -0.87 -7.36
N ASN A 73 -12.48 -0.51 -8.33
CA ASN A 73 -12.48 -1.09 -9.68
C ASN A 73 -11.16 -1.82 -9.99
N GLY A 74 -11.08 -2.42 -11.17
CA GLY A 74 -9.90 -3.17 -11.58
C GLY A 74 -8.62 -2.32 -11.66
N ALA A 75 -8.71 -1.05 -12.08
CA ALA A 75 -7.55 -0.16 -12.11
C ALA A 75 -7.03 0.13 -10.69
N ASP A 76 -7.92 0.32 -9.72
CA ASP A 76 -7.55 0.51 -8.32
C ASP A 76 -6.83 -0.73 -7.77
N VAL A 77 -7.35 -1.93 -8.06
CA VAL A 77 -6.71 -3.21 -7.69
C VAL A 77 -5.32 -3.32 -8.29
N ASN A 78 -5.19 -3.02 -9.58
CA ASN A 78 -3.90 -3.08 -10.27
C ASN A 78 -2.86 -2.18 -9.61
N LEU A 79 -3.23 -0.91 -9.43
CA LEU A 79 -2.38 0.08 -8.81
C LEU A 79 -1.98 -0.36 -7.40
N LYS A 80 -2.92 -0.87 -6.62
CA LYS A 80 -2.64 -1.28 -5.24
C LYS A 80 -1.69 -2.46 -5.15
N ILE A 81 -1.84 -3.48 -6.00
CA ILE A 81 -0.91 -4.61 -6.01
C ILE A 81 0.48 -4.16 -6.45
N CYS A 82 0.59 -3.32 -7.49
CA CYS A 82 1.87 -2.72 -7.89
C CYS A 82 2.54 -1.95 -6.73
N MET A 83 1.77 -1.20 -5.95
CA MET A 83 2.28 -0.49 -4.77
C MET A 83 2.78 -1.45 -3.68
N LEU A 84 2.09 -2.56 -3.45
CA LEU A 84 2.51 -3.57 -2.47
C LEU A 84 3.81 -4.27 -2.92
N GLU A 85 3.90 -4.65 -4.19
CA GLU A 85 5.12 -5.22 -4.76
C GLU A 85 6.29 -4.24 -4.65
N GLN A 86 6.09 -2.97 -4.97
CA GLN A 86 7.15 -1.96 -4.86
C GLN A 86 7.57 -1.71 -3.41
N ALA A 87 6.61 -1.64 -2.48
CA ALA A 87 6.91 -1.49 -1.06
C ALA A 87 7.74 -2.68 -0.56
N TYR A 88 7.37 -3.90 -0.96
CA TYR A 88 8.11 -5.12 -0.65
C TYR A 88 9.53 -5.08 -1.21
N LEU A 89 9.72 -4.80 -2.50
CA LEU A 89 11.06 -4.72 -3.12
C LEU A 89 11.94 -3.67 -2.45
N THR A 90 11.36 -2.53 -2.08
CA THR A 90 12.09 -1.47 -1.36
C THR A 90 12.51 -1.94 0.03
N ALA A 91 11.60 -2.57 0.77
CA ALA A 91 11.88 -3.13 2.08
C ALA A 91 12.95 -4.23 2.02
N HIS A 92 12.89 -5.11 1.02
CA HIS A 92 13.89 -6.14 0.78
C HIS A 92 15.26 -5.54 0.45
N ALA A 93 15.31 -4.47 -0.36
CA ALA A 93 16.56 -3.77 -0.67
C ALA A 93 17.18 -3.10 0.57
N ILE A 94 16.35 -2.50 1.44
CA ILE A 94 16.77 -1.93 2.73
C ILE A 94 17.37 -3.03 3.62
N GLN A 95 16.67 -4.17 3.73
CA GLN A 95 17.12 -5.30 4.53
C GLN A 95 18.44 -5.89 3.99
N SER A 96 18.57 -6.01 2.67
CA SER A 96 19.74 -6.60 2.01
C SER A 96 20.97 -5.70 1.98
N ARG A 97 20.78 -4.37 2.00
CA ARG A 97 21.87 -3.38 1.85
C ARG A 97 21.70 -2.24 2.86
N PRO A 98 21.73 -2.54 4.18
CA PRO A 98 21.43 -1.56 5.22
C PRO A 98 22.35 -0.33 5.16
N ASP A 99 23.63 -0.51 4.79
CA ASP A 99 24.59 0.60 4.69
C ASP A 99 24.23 1.63 3.61
N LYS A 100 23.58 1.17 2.52
CA LYS A 100 23.17 2.05 1.41
C LYS A 100 21.88 2.81 1.73
N TYR A 101 21.01 2.23 2.56
CA TYR A 101 19.67 2.75 2.84
C TYR A 101 19.50 3.19 4.29
N LYS A 102 20.58 3.64 4.94
CA LYS A 102 20.53 4.27 6.26
C LYS A 102 19.54 5.43 6.23
N ARG A 103 18.74 5.54 7.28
CA ARG A 103 17.73 6.59 7.41
C ARG A 103 17.83 7.25 8.76
N ILE A 104 17.86 8.58 8.74
CA ILE A 104 17.90 9.43 9.93
C ILE A 104 16.55 10.13 10.05
N ILE A 105 15.94 10.04 11.23
CA ILE A 105 14.71 10.76 11.60
C ILE A 105 15.00 11.49 12.90
N ASP A 106 14.68 12.78 12.96
CA ASP A 106 14.92 13.63 14.13
C ASP A 106 16.37 13.58 14.64
N GLY A 107 17.32 13.55 13.71
CA GLY A 107 18.77 13.50 14.02
C GLY A 107 19.28 12.13 14.49
N LYS A 108 18.44 11.10 14.56
CA LYS A 108 18.82 9.74 14.97
C LYS A 108 18.67 8.74 13.82
N GLU A 109 19.69 7.91 13.61
CA GLU A 109 19.57 6.76 12.70
C GLU A 109 18.56 5.75 13.26
N ILE A 110 17.56 5.41 12.46
CA ILE A 110 16.58 4.38 12.82
C ILE A 110 17.12 3.00 12.43
N SER A 111 16.66 1.94 13.12
CA SER A 111 17.06 0.58 12.77
C SER A 111 16.60 0.21 11.36
N THR A 112 17.35 -0.67 10.70
CA THR A 112 16.99 -1.25 9.39
C THR A 112 15.57 -1.82 9.40
N GLU A 113 15.20 -2.53 10.47
CA GLU A 113 13.85 -3.09 10.62
C GLU A 113 12.77 -2.01 10.74
N ALA A 114 13.02 -0.93 11.50
CA ALA A 114 12.08 0.18 11.59
C ALA A 114 11.91 0.88 10.23
N HIS A 115 13.00 1.08 9.49
CA HIS A 115 12.96 1.65 8.14
C HIS A 115 12.17 0.74 7.19
N MET A 116 12.46 -0.56 7.20
CA MET A 116 11.78 -1.57 6.39
C MET A 116 10.27 -1.58 6.65
N ARG A 117 9.84 -1.65 7.92
CA ARG A 117 8.42 -1.65 8.31
C ARG A 117 7.71 -0.34 8.00
N MET A 118 8.43 0.79 8.02
CA MET A 118 7.87 2.07 7.60
C MET A 118 7.49 2.06 6.11
N ILE A 119 8.32 1.42 5.28
CA ILE A 119 8.07 1.31 3.83
C ILE A 119 7.04 0.23 3.52
N CYS A 120 7.24 -0.98 4.05
CA CYS A 120 6.37 -2.12 3.84
C CYS A 120 5.66 -2.51 5.13
N LYS A 121 4.53 -1.85 5.41
CA LYS A 121 3.72 -2.12 6.61
C LYS A 121 3.21 -3.55 6.69
N HIS A 122 3.04 -4.21 5.54
CA HIS A 122 2.53 -5.58 5.42
C HIS A 122 3.65 -6.61 5.22
N TRP A 123 4.90 -6.27 5.54
CA TRP A 123 6.07 -7.13 5.35
C TRP A 123 5.83 -8.57 5.80
N THR A 124 5.32 -8.77 7.02
CA THR A 124 5.14 -10.11 7.61
C THR A 124 4.23 -11.02 6.78
N GLY A 125 3.20 -10.47 6.13
CA GLY A 125 2.32 -11.26 5.25
C GLY A 125 2.83 -11.34 3.81
N LEU A 126 3.58 -10.34 3.35
CA LEU A 126 4.08 -10.29 1.97
C LEU A 126 5.37 -11.09 1.78
N ASP A 127 6.23 -11.20 2.78
CA ASP A 127 7.54 -11.83 2.63
C ASP A 127 7.46 -13.34 2.31
N PRO A 128 6.64 -14.15 3.02
CA PRO A 128 6.45 -15.55 2.66
C PRO A 128 5.82 -15.76 1.27
N LEU A 129 5.06 -14.76 0.79
CA LEU A 129 4.35 -14.80 -0.47
C LEU A 129 5.22 -14.36 -1.67
N MET A 130 5.96 -13.26 -1.50
CA MET A 130 6.69 -12.58 -2.57
C MET A 130 8.15 -13.03 -2.64
N GLY A 131 8.78 -13.30 -1.50
CA GLY A 131 10.19 -13.70 -1.42
C GLY A 131 10.53 -14.90 -2.30
N PRO A 132 9.79 -16.03 -2.21
CA PRO A 132 10.04 -17.21 -3.04
C PRO A 132 9.87 -16.99 -4.55
N LEU A 133 9.14 -15.95 -4.95
CA LEU A 133 8.85 -15.62 -6.36
C LEU A 133 9.66 -14.43 -6.88
N MET A 134 10.54 -13.87 -6.04
CA MET A 134 11.37 -12.74 -6.39
C MET A 134 12.48 -13.19 -7.33
N THR A 135 12.62 -12.50 -8.46
CA THR A 135 13.66 -12.79 -9.46
C THR A 135 14.70 -11.70 -9.47
N HIS A 136 15.89 -11.97 -10.03
CA HIS A 136 16.90 -10.93 -10.23
C HIS A 136 16.39 -9.76 -11.08
N ALA A 137 15.44 -10.01 -12.00
CA ALA A 137 14.80 -8.95 -12.77
C ALA A 137 13.96 -7.99 -11.91
N ASP A 138 13.39 -8.45 -10.79
CA ASP A 138 12.65 -7.59 -9.87
C ASP A 138 13.58 -6.69 -9.06
N GLU A 139 14.75 -7.20 -8.67
CA GLU A 139 15.81 -6.38 -8.05
C GLU A 139 16.28 -5.25 -8.97
N VAL A 140 16.30 -5.50 -10.28
CA VAL A 140 16.63 -4.49 -11.30
C VAL A 140 15.46 -3.53 -11.54
N ARG A 141 14.22 -4.03 -11.58
CA ARG A 141 13.00 -3.21 -11.77
C ARG A 141 12.84 -2.16 -10.69
N TYR A 142 13.25 -2.46 -9.45
CA TYR A 142 13.35 -1.50 -8.35
C TYR A 142 14.22 -0.26 -8.70
N ASN A 143 15.29 -0.43 -9.48
CA ASN A 143 16.19 0.68 -9.82
C ASN A 143 15.65 1.60 -10.93
N ILE A 144 14.71 1.14 -11.76
CA ILE A 144 14.25 1.85 -12.97
C ILE A 144 12.94 2.62 -12.73
N HIS A 145 12.06 2.13 -11.86
CA HIS A 145 10.70 2.70 -11.70
C HIS A 145 10.57 3.91 -10.74
N ASN A 146 11.69 4.44 -10.22
CA ASN A 146 11.69 5.62 -9.35
C ASN A 146 11.21 6.92 -10.03
N GLU A 147 11.20 6.99 -11.37
CA GLU A 147 10.82 8.22 -12.08
C GLU A 147 9.30 8.43 -12.24
N CYS A 148 8.46 7.39 -12.17
CA CYS A 148 7.01 7.55 -12.38
C CYS A 148 6.15 7.60 -11.10
N PHE A 149 6.70 7.28 -9.92
CA PHE A 149 5.90 7.15 -8.70
C PHE A 149 6.12 8.27 -7.65
N CYS A 150 7.10 9.16 -7.86
CA CYS A 150 7.32 10.32 -6.98
C CYS A 150 6.12 11.30 -6.92
N GLN A 151 5.11 11.16 -7.78
CA GLN A 151 3.87 11.95 -7.70
C GLN A 151 2.81 11.34 -6.75
N GLY A 152 2.74 10.00 -6.61
CA GLY A 152 1.72 9.35 -5.77
C GLY A 152 2.07 9.29 -4.29
N LEU A 153 3.35 9.04 -3.95
CA LEU A 153 3.81 9.00 -2.56
C LEU A 153 3.92 10.39 -1.89
N ARG A 154 3.97 11.48 -2.68
CA ARG A 154 3.91 12.85 -2.16
C ARG A 154 2.58 13.19 -1.47
N GLN A 155 1.49 12.47 -1.80
CA GLN A 155 0.19 12.71 -1.16
C GLN A 155 0.01 11.92 0.15
N LEU A 156 0.80 10.86 0.38
CA LEU A 156 0.75 10.05 1.61
C LEU A 156 1.78 10.47 2.67
N LEU A 157 2.70 11.35 2.31
CA LEU A 157 3.52 12.10 3.27
C LEU A 157 2.90 13.49 3.41
N SER A 158 1.91 13.63 4.30
CA SER A 158 1.42 14.94 4.70
C SER A 158 2.60 15.81 5.18
N PRO A 159 2.76 17.06 4.71
CA PRO A 159 3.75 18.01 5.20
C PRO A 159 3.34 18.65 6.55
N SER A 160 2.58 17.93 7.37
CA SER A 160 2.10 18.43 8.66
C SER A 160 3.08 18.05 9.77
N LEU A 161 4.26 18.66 9.74
CA LEU A 161 5.18 18.88 10.87
C LEU A 161 6.34 19.78 10.40
N LEU A 162 6.01 20.91 9.77
CA LEU A 162 6.89 22.08 9.82
C LEU A 162 6.38 22.95 10.97
N PRO A 163 7.20 23.29 11.98
CA PRO A 163 6.83 24.36 12.88
C PRO A 163 6.67 25.64 12.05
N ALA A 164 5.54 26.30 12.22
CA ALA A 164 5.31 27.64 11.67
C ALA A 164 6.30 28.61 12.32
N THR A 165 7.49 28.77 11.75
CA THR A 165 8.30 29.96 12.00
C THR A 165 7.68 31.11 11.22
N GLY A 166 6.63 31.68 11.78
CA GLY A 166 6.22 33.04 11.48
C GLY A 166 7.21 34.00 12.11
N LEU A 167 8.22 34.43 11.36
CA LEU A 167 8.87 35.70 11.64
C LEU A 167 7.99 36.79 11.03
N LYS A 168 7.28 37.53 11.90
CA LYS A 168 6.82 38.87 11.59
C LYS A 168 8.01 39.81 11.78
N LEU A 169 8.34 40.56 10.73
CA LEU A 169 8.93 41.90 10.83
C LEU A 169 7.90 42.86 10.24
#